data_AF-A0A0Q0EE65-F1
#
_entry.id   AF-A0A0Q0EE65-F1
#
_cell.length_a   1.000
_cell.length_b   1.000
_cell.length_c   1.000
_cell.angle_alpha   90.00
_cell.angle_beta   90.00
_cell.angle_gamma   90.00
#
_symmetry.space_group_name_H-M   'P 1'
#
loop_
_entity.id
_entity.type
_entity.pdbx_description
1 polymer ?
#
loop_
_entity_poly.entity_id
_entity_poly.type
_entity_poly.pdbx_seq_one_letter_code
_entity_poly.pdbx_strand_id
1 'polypeptide(L)' 'MALLDHYGLTPDGGCALFQWLVTAEAQSLYAFCAQRGVLLRLFVGDTPESGSLRFGLPRDEADWQRLHNVLLEYRKEYP' A
#
# COMPACT_ATOMS: atom_id res chain seq x y z
N MET A 1 -8.63 6.96 12.06
CA MET A 1 -7.37 6.22 11.99
C MET A 1 -7.48 5.31 10.78
N ALA A 2 -6.66 5.55 9.76
CA ALA A 2 -6.80 4.90 8.46
C ALA A 2 -6.21 3.48 8.50
N LEU A 3 -6.71 2.56 7.66
CA LEU A 3 -6.24 1.16 7.60
C LEU A 3 -4.72 1.04 7.45
N LEU A 4 -4.11 1.94 6.67
CA LEU A 4 -2.67 1.92 6.40
C LEU A 4 -1.85 2.23 7.67
N ASP A 5 -2.32 3.12 8.55
CA ASP A 5 -1.66 3.46 9.82
C ASP A 5 -1.52 2.21 10.72
N HIS A 6 -2.50 1.30 10.68
CA HIS A 6 -2.47 0.05 11.46
C HIS A 6 -1.28 -0.84 11.11
N TYR A 7 -0.76 -0.71 9.89
CA TYR A 7 0.40 -1.45 9.40
C TYR A 7 1.67 -0.60 9.37
N GLY A 8 1.71 0.55 10.05
CA GLY A 8 2.86 1.46 10.00
C GLY A 8 3.14 2.04 8.61
N LEU A 9 2.12 2.10 7.75
CA LEU A 9 2.18 2.66 6.39
C LEU A 9 1.51 4.04 6.38
N THR A 10 1.95 4.95 7.24
CA THR A 10 1.35 6.28 7.40
C THR A 10 1.39 7.05 6.07
N PRO A 11 0.25 7.43 5.48
CA PRO A 11 0.24 8.16 4.22
C PRO A 11 0.84 9.56 4.33
N ASP A 12 1.71 9.94 3.39
CA ASP A 12 2.29 11.29 3.26
C ASP A 12 1.30 12.29 2.63
N GLY A 13 0.24 11.80 2.00
CA GLY A 13 -0.82 12.62 1.43
C GLY A 13 -1.96 11.78 0.88
N GLY A 14 -3.04 12.42 0.46
CA GLY A 14 -4.17 11.69 -0.09
C GLY A 14 -5.45 12.52 -0.13
N CYS A 15 -6.51 11.90 -0.63
CA CYS A 15 -7.86 12.42 -0.62
C CYS A 15 -8.88 11.26 -0.53
N ALA A 16 -10.17 11.57 -0.69
CA ALA A 16 -11.24 10.58 -0.64
C ALA A 16 -11.19 9.52 -1.76
N LEU A 17 -10.25 9.61 -2.71
CA LEU A 17 -10.11 8.65 -3.81
C LEU A 17 -8.81 7.84 -3.73
N PHE A 18 -7.80 8.33 -3.02
CA PHE A 18 -6.52 7.65 -2.92
C PHE A 18 -5.73 8.07 -1.68
N GLN A 19 -4.81 7.21 -1.26
CA GLN A 19 -3.75 7.54 -0.30
C GLN A 19 -2.40 7.40 -1.00
N TRP A 20 -1.49 8.30 -0.69
CA TRP A 20 -0.12 8.33 -1.20
C TRP A 20 0.85 8.06 -0.06
N LEU A 21 1.82 7.20 -0.31
CA LEU A 21 2.80 6.73 0.65
C LEU A 21 4.18 6.74 0.00
N VAL A 22 5.13 7.47 0.57
CA VAL A 22 6.54 7.35 0.25
C VAL A 22 7.16 6.30 1.16
N THR A 23 7.83 5.31 0.60
CA THR A 23 8.46 4.24 1.37
C THR A 23 9.56 3.54 0.57
N ALA A 24 10.65 3.19 1.25
CA ALA A 24 11.70 2.34 0.68
C ALA A 24 11.17 0.94 0.30
N GLU A 25 10.05 0.53 0.89
CA GLU A 25 9.38 -0.75 0.62
C GLU A 25 8.46 -0.72 -0.62
N ALA A 26 8.43 0.38 -1.38
CA ALA A 26 7.41 0.60 -2.41
C ALA A 26 7.37 -0.51 -3.47
N GLN A 27 8.55 -0.97 -3.92
CA GLN A 27 8.64 -2.02 -4.94
C GLN A 27 8.20 -3.39 -4.41
N SER A 28 8.65 -3.79 -3.22
CA SER A 28 8.29 -5.07 -2.61
C SER A 28 6.80 -5.12 -2.31
N LEU A 29 6.26 -4.05 -1.70
CA LEU A 29 4.84 -3.96 -1.39
C LEU A 29 3.98 -3.94 -2.66
N TYR A 30 4.39 -3.23 -3.70
CA TYR A 30 3.70 -3.27 -5.00
C TYR A 30 3.63 -4.69 -5.57
N ALA A 31 4.76 -5.38 -5.66
CA ALA A 31 4.83 -6.72 -6.22
C ALA A 31 3.98 -7.71 -5.40
N PHE A 32 4.06 -7.62 -4.07
CA PHE A 32 3.30 -8.46 -3.15
C PHE A 32 1.79 -8.29 -3.30
N CYS A 33 1.33 -7.04 -3.36
CA CYS A 33 -0.07 -6.70 -3.56
C CYS A 33 -0.57 -7.16 -4.93
N ALA A 34 0.20 -6.90 -5.99
CA ALA A 34 -0.17 -7.26 -7.36
C ALA A 34 -0.36 -8.77 -7.53
N GLN A 35 0.51 -9.59 -6.93
CA GLN A 35 0.40 -11.05 -6.93
C GLN A 35 -0.87 -11.56 -6.23
N ARG A 36 -1.40 -10.81 -5.26
CA ARG A 36 -2.63 -11.14 -4.52
C ARG A 36 -3.88 -10.44 -5.08
N GLY A 37 -3.75 -9.82 -6.26
CA GLY A 37 -4.84 -9.15 -6.99
C GLY A 37 -5.26 -7.81 -6.37
N VAL A 38 -4.37 -7.15 -5.65
CA VAL A 38 -4.51 -5.74 -5.23
C VAL A 38 -3.54 -4.90 -6.04
N LEU A 39 -4.03 -4.20 -7.06
CA LEU A 39 -3.18 -3.39 -7.91
C LEU A 39 -3.03 -1.97 -7.34
N LEU A 40 -1.81 -1.63 -6.93
CA LEU A 40 -1.43 -0.27 -6.55
C LEU A 40 -0.78 0.44 -7.74
N ARG A 41 -0.53 1.74 -7.64
CA ARG A 41 0.36 2.43 -8.58
C ARG A 41 1.71 2.68 -7.93
N LEU A 42 2.75 2.10 -8.51
CA LEU A 42 4.15 2.30 -8.12
C LEU A 42 4.75 3.50 -8.87
N PHE A 43 5.45 4.35 -8.14
CA PHE A 43 6.34 5.38 -8.67
C PHE A 43 7.75 5.07 -8.18
N VAL A 44 8.65 4.79 -9.12
CA VAL A 44 10.06 4.52 -8.82
C VAL A 44 10.78 5.86 -8.75
N GLY A 45 11.39 6.17 -7.60
CA GLY A 45 12.24 7.35 -7.44
C GLY A 45 13.65 7.10 -7.98
N ASP A 46 14.48 8.15 -7.98
CA ASP A 46 15.89 8.08 -8.41
C ASP A 46 16.75 7.16 -7.54
N THR A 47 16.30 6.89 -6.31
CA THR A 47 16.92 5.96 -5.37
C THR A 47 15.93 4.89 -4.90
N PRO A 48 16.38 3.71 -4.46
CA PRO A 48 15.49 2.68 -3.91
C PRO A 48 14.63 3.18 -2.74
N GLU A 49 15.15 4.15 -1.99
CA GLU A 49 14.53 4.71 -0.78
C GLU A 49 13.48 5.80 -1.06
N SER A 50 13.48 6.34 -2.29
CA SER A 50 12.55 7.40 -2.73
C SER A 50 11.36 6.88 -3.52
N GLY A 51 11.12 5.57 -3.48
CA GLY A 51 9.92 4.96 -4.07
C GLY A 51 8.64 5.44 -3.38
N SER A 52 7.54 5.48 -4.13
CA SER A 52 6.23 5.77 -3.56
C SER A 52 5.10 4.97 -4.19
N LEU A 53 4.01 4.84 -3.45
CA LEU A 53 2.81 4.10 -3.79
C LEU A 53 1.60 5.00 -3.73
N ARG A 54 0.69 4.82 -4.70
CA ARG A 54 -0.67 5.34 -4.61
C ARG A 54 -1.65 4.19 -4.45
N PHE A 55 -2.30 4.15 -3.31
CA PHE A 55 -3.40 3.26 -2.98
C PHE A 55 -4.70 3.85 -3.53
N GLY A 56 -5.35 3.15 -4.45
CA GLY A 56 -6.77 3.41 -4.73
C GLY A 56 -7.60 2.99 -3.52
N LEU A 57 -8.61 3.76 -3.16
CA LEU A 57 -9.49 3.37 -2.06
C LEU A 57 -10.50 2.31 -2.54
N PRO A 58 -10.64 1.18 -1.82
CA PRO A 58 -11.69 0.19 -2.04
C PRO A 58 -13.09 0.80 -2.10
N ARG A 59 -13.94 0.28 -2.99
CA ARG A 59 -15.32 0.78 -3.15
C ARG A 59 -16.28 0.12 -2.15
N ASP A 60 -16.07 -1.15 -1.85
CA ASP A 60 -16.92 -1.95 -0.96
C ASP A 60 -16.11 -2.64 0.14
N GLU A 61 -16.84 -3.23 1.08
CA GLU A 61 -16.26 -3.92 2.25
C GLU A 61 -15.38 -5.11 1.84
N ALA A 62 -15.71 -5.81 0.76
CA ALA A 62 -14.93 -6.96 0.32
C ALA A 62 -13.56 -6.53 -0.20
N ASP A 63 -13.50 -5.44 -0.97
CA ASP A 63 -12.24 -4.83 -1.40
C ASP A 63 -11.44 -4.30 -0.21
N TRP A 64 -12.10 -3.73 0.81
CA TRP A 64 -11.44 -3.30 2.06
C TRP A 64 -10.82 -4.47 2.82
N GLN A 65 -11.55 -5.57 2.97
CA GLN A 65 -11.05 -6.79 3.61
C GLN A 65 -9.90 -7.41 2.81
N ARG A 66 -9.96 -7.37 1.48
CA ARG A 66 -8.87 -7.84 0.63
C ARG A 66 -7.60 -7.02 0.86
N LEU A 67 -7.70 -5.69 0.88
CA LEU A 67 -6.56 -4.81 1.18
C LEU A 67 -6.01 -5.09 2.59
N HIS A 68 -6.87 -5.18 3.60
CA HIS A 68 -6.49 -5.51 4.97
C HIS A 68 -5.70 -6.83 5.04
N ASN A 69 -6.24 -7.90 4.46
CA ASN A 69 -5.60 -9.22 4.48
C ASN A 69 -4.22 -9.21 3.82
N VAL A 70 -4.10 -8.56 2.65
CA VAL A 70 -2.82 -8.46 1.94
C VAL A 70 -1.78 -7.68 2.77
N LEU A 71 -2.18 -6.57 3.40
CA LEU A 71 -1.25 -5.80 4.24
C LEU A 71 -0.85 -6.56 5.51
N LEU A 72 -1.78 -7.31 6.10
CA LEU A 72 -1.49 -8.18 7.24
C LEU A 72 -0.51 -9.30 6.87
N GLU A 73 -0.69 -9.95 5.72
CA GLU A 73 0.24 -10.96 5.22
C GLU A 73 1.62 -10.35 4.91
N TYR A 74 1.65 -9.17 4.28
CA TYR A 74 2.89 -8.48 3.98
C TYR A 74 3.71 -8.22 5.24
N ARG A 75 3.09 -7.71 6.33
CA ARG A 75 3.80 -7.47 7.59
C ARG A 75 4.24 -8.75 8.33
N LYS A 76 3.66 -9.90 8.01
CA LYS A 76 4.13 -11.20 8.53
C LYS A 76 5.34 -11.71 7.74
N GLU A 77 5.36 -11.48 6.43
CA GLU A 77 6.43 -11.94 5.53
C GLU A 77 7.64 -10.97 5.50
N TYR A 78 7.40 -9.68 5.78
CA TYR A 78 8.39 -8.60 5.82
C TYR A 78 8.29 -7.83 7.14
N PRO A 79 8.89 -8.34 8.23
CA PRO A 79 8.87 -7.72 9.56
C PRO A 79 9.77 -6.47 9.66
#